data_AF-A0A941YK94-F1
#
_entry.id   AF-A0A941YK94-F1
#
_cell.length_a   1.000
_cell.length_b   1.000
_cell.length_c   1.000
_cell.angle_alpha   90.00
_cell.angle_beta   90.00
_cell.angle_gamma   90.00
#
_symmetry.space_group_name_H-M   'P 1'
#
loop_
_entity.id
_entity.type
_entity.pdbx_description
1 polymer ?
#
loop_
_entity_poly.entity_id
_entity_poly.type
_entity_poly.pdbx_seq_one_letter_code
_entity_poly.pdbx_strand_id
1 'polypeptide(L)'
;MVTVEPCADPVLAALLGRHPEVQWGTGAPTEGRITWDQRGWQRTLAFDSRLGQVSGLIELADNNPFVCADVASVPTPLTTLALIALGPLARAGLVAEAPVLLSSFASDAPDLDRELAAIGLQFDMVVQVEPQDLGSVLAIAAMVEVPTLQDMSEIDGLFDECYGRSFFVQEAAGEWDTALIAGKPGAVYRLRQTPGDPNTLLTVQVMADRDGKCGAAQVVHTFNVMCGYEEFIGLA
;
A
#
# COMPACT_ATOMS: atom_id res chain seq x y z
N MET A 1 -8.98 -20.54 12.94
CA MET A 1 -10.31 -19.94 13.06
C MET A 1 -10.28 -18.78 14.05
N VAL A 2 -10.73 -17.63 13.60
CA VAL A 2 -10.71 -16.34 14.30
C VAL A 2 -12.11 -15.72 14.25
N THR A 3 -12.51 -15.08 15.34
CA THR A 3 -13.82 -14.44 15.42
C THR A 3 -13.64 -12.95 15.16
N VAL A 4 -14.13 -12.47 14.01
CA VAL A 4 -14.05 -11.08 13.59
C VAL A 4 -15.36 -10.39 13.92
N GLU A 5 -15.31 -9.26 14.61
CA GLU A 5 -16.51 -8.46 14.84
C GLU A 5 -17.08 -7.92 13.52
N PRO A 6 -18.41 -7.77 13.38
CA PRO A 6 -18.99 -7.24 12.17
C PRO A 6 -18.36 -5.91 11.73
N CYS A 7 -18.18 -5.74 10.43
CA CYS A 7 -17.62 -4.54 9.83
C CYS A 7 -18.72 -3.77 9.08
N ALA A 8 -18.70 -2.43 9.15
CA ALA A 8 -19.65 -1.59 8.43
C ALA A 8 -19.34 -1.47 6.92
N ASP A 9 -18.09 -1.72 6.50
CA ASP A 9 -17.70 -1.70 5.09
C ASP A 9 -18.20 -2.97 4.38
N PRO A 10 -19.11 -2.84 3.39
CA PRO A 10 -19.71 -4.00 2.74
C PRO A 10 -18.74 -4.78 1.86
N VAL A 11 -17.72 -4.14 1.27
CA VAL A 11 -16.74 -4.81 0.42
C VAL A 11 -15.80 -5.63 1.27
N LEU A 12 -15.32 -5.05 2.37
CA LEU A 12 -14.50 -5.75 3.36
C LEU A 12 -15.26 -6.91 4.00
N ALA A 13 -16.52 -6.70 4.39
CA ALA A 13 -17.38 -7.77 4.90
C ALA A 13 -17.54 -8.91 3.89
N ALA A 14 -17.69 -8.61 2.60
CA ALA A 14 -17.76 -9.62 1.55
C ALA A 14 -16.45 -10.40 1.39
N LEU A 15 -15.30 -9.74 1.46
CA LEU A 15 -13.97 -10.39 1.39
C LEU A 15 -13.74 -11.29 2.62
N LEU A 16 -13.94 -10.77 3.83
CA LEU A 16 -13.81 -11.55 5.07
C LEU A 16 -14.83 -12.71 5.13
N GLY A 17 -16.03 -12.54 4.58
CA GLY A 17 -17.02 -13.61 4.48
C GLY A 17 -16.62 -14.77 3.57
N ARG A 18 -15.66 -14.56 2.64
CA ARG A 18 -15.05 -15.62 1.83
C ARG A 18 -13.85 -16.28 2.52
N HIS A 19 -13.35 -15.70 3.61
CA HIS A 19 -12.15 -16.18 4.28
C HIS A 19 -12.46 -17.45 5.11
N PRO A 20 -11.85 -18.61 4.81
CA PRO A 20 -12.21 -19.89 5.42
C PRO A 20 -11.96 -19.96 6.94
N GLU A 21 -11.02 -19.15 7.45
CA GLU A 21 -10.72 -19.10 8.88
C GLU A 21 -11.52 -18.05 9.65
N VAL A 22 -12.37 -17.25 9.00
CA VAL A 22 -13.13 -16.19 9.65
C VAL A 22 -14.52 -16.68 10.06
N GLN A 23 -14.89 -16.37 11.28
CA GLN A 23 -16.27 -16.44 11.76
C GLN A 23 -16.70 -15.05 12.23
N TRP A 24 -17.96 -14.70 11.97
CA TRP A 24 -18.50 -13.42 12.43
C TRP A 24 -18.89 -13.48 13.91
N GLY A 25 -18.48 -12.46 14.65
CA GLY A 25 -18.97 -12.17 15.98
C GLY A 25 -20.42 -11.68 15.98
N THR A 26 -20.95 -11.43 17.17
CA THR A 26 -22.33 -10.96 17.37
C THR A 26 -22.42 -9.48 17.76
N GLY A 27 -21.31 -8.76 17.73
CA GLY A 27 -21.25 -7.34 18.07
C GLY A 27 -21.93 -6.44 17.04
N ALA A 28 -21.90 -5.14 17.32
CA ALA A 28 -22.35 -4.13 16.36
C ALA A 28 -21.27 -3.87 15.30
N PRO A 29 -21.65 -3.58 14.04
CA PRO A 29 -20.70 -3.19 13.01
C PRO A 29 -19.83 -2.01 13.42
N THR A 30 -18.51 -2.13 13.27
CA THR A 30 -17.58 -1.02 13.51
C THR A 30 -17.17 -0.34 12.21
N GLU A 31 -17.10 0.99 12.23
CA GLU A 31 -16.58 1.82 11.15
C GLU A 31 -15.08 2.08 11.34
N GLY A 32 -14.34 2.17 10.23
CA GLY A 32 -12.93 2.58 10.22
C GLY A 32 -11.93 1.58 10.83
N ARG A 33 -12.39 0.38 11.22
CA ARG A 33 -11.54 -0.68 11.76
C ARG A 33 -12.20 -2.05 11.70
N ILE A 34 -11.38 -3.09 11.84
CA ILE A 34 -11.81 -4.43 12.25
C ILE A 34 -11.16 -4.82 13.57
N THR A 35 -11.87 -5.62 14.36
CA THR A 35 -11.38 -6.21 15.60
C THR A 35 -11.67 -7.69 15.60
N TRP A 36 -10.76 -8.51 16.12
CA TRP A 36 -10.96 -9.96 16.19
C TRP A 36 -10.33 -10.57 17.43
N ASP A 37 -10.85 -11.74 17.80
CA ASP A 37 -10.22 -12.63 18.78
C ASP A 37 -9.54 -13.80 18.07
N GLN A 38 -8.27 -14.03 18.43
CA GLN A 38 -7.49 -15.18 18.03
C GLN A 38 -7.00 -15.92 19.27
N ARG A 39 -7.79 -16.89 19.75
CA ARG A 39 -7.45 -17.74 20.90
C ARG A 39 -7.26 -16.93 22.19
N GLY A 40 -8.13 -15.95 22.43
CA GLY A 40 -8.05 -15.05 23.58
C GLY A 40 -7.14 -13.83 23.37
N TRP A 41 -6.49 -13.72 22.21
CA TRP A 41 -5.72 -12.54 21.83
C TRP A 41 -6.61 -11.60 21.01
N GLN A 42 -6.98 -10.47 21.62
CA GLN A 42 -7.76 -9.43 20.95
C GLN A 42 -6.87 -8.50 20.16
N ARG A 43 -7.23 -8.29 18.89
CA ARG A 43 -6.43 -7.49 17.95
C ARG A 43 -7.29 -6.55 17.15
N THR A 44 -6.68 -5.46 16.68
CA THR A 44 -7.34 -4.39 15.93
C THR A 44 -6.52 -4.00 14.71
N LEU A 45 -7.20 -3.78 13.59
CA LEU A 45 -6.62 -3.18 12.40
C LEU A 45 -7.46 -1.95 12.03
N ALA A 46 -6.86 -0.77 12.15
CA ALA A 46 -7.48 0.50 11.78
C ALA A 46 -7.27 0.82 10.30
N PHE A 47 -8.25 1.47 9.68
CA PHE A 47 -8.18 1.92 8.27
C PHE A 47 -7.55 3.31 8.14
N ASP A 48 -7.21 3.92 9.28
CA ASP A 48 -6.39 5.12 9.37
C ASP A 48 -5.15 4.85 10.22
N SER A 49 -4.05 5.46 9.81
CA SER A 49 -2.73 5.25 10.42
C SER A 49 -2.54 5.97 11.76
N ARG A 50 -3.58 6.59 12.30
CA ARG A 50 -3.53 7.35 13.56
C ARG A 50 -3.69 6.50 14.82
N LEU A 51 -4.14 5.26 14.69
CA LEU A 51 -4.46 4.38 15.81
C LEU A 51 -3.46 3.23 16.00
N GLY A 52 -2.60 2.95 15.02
CA GLY A 52 -1.69 1.80 15.02
C GLY A 52 -0.39 2.02 15.80
N GLN A 53 0.06 0.98 16.50
CA GLN A 53 1.45 0.89 16.99
C GLN A 53 2.41 0.53 15.85
N VAL A 54 1.90 -0.22 14.87
CA VAL A 54 2.58 -0.62 13.63
C VAL A 54 1.73 -0.17 12.45
N SER A 55 2.37 0.43 11.46
CA SER A 55 1.72 0.98 10.27
C SER A 55 2.65 0.85 9.08
N GLY A 56 2.08 0.83 7.88
CA GLY A 56 2.84 0.86 6.63
C GLY A 56 2.39 -0.20 5.62
N LEU A 57 3.16 -0.29 4.54
CA LEU A 57 2.96 -1.25 3.47
C LEU A 57 3.71 -2.54 3.77
N ILE A 58 3.00 -3.67 3.81
CA ILE A 58 3.56 -5.00 4.13
C ILE A 58 4.77 -5.32 3.24
N GLU A 59 4.68 -5.01 1.95
CA GLU A 59 5.75 -5.27 0.98
C GLU A 59 7.05 -4.52 1.28
N LEU A 60 7.01 -3.47 2.10
CA LEU A 60 8.18 -2.70 2.50
C LEU A 60 8.62 -2.97 3.94
N ALA A 61 7.78 -3.65 4.71
CA ALA A 61 8.03 -3.95 6.12
C ALA A 61 8.61 -5.36 6.30
N ASP A 62 9.30 -5.58 7.41
CA ASP A 62 9.39 -6.94 7.95
C ASP A 62 7.97 -7.35 8.40
N ASN A 63 7.57 -8.61 8.19
CA ASN A 63 6.28 -9.11 8.64
C ASN A 63 6.24 -9.27 10.18
N ASN A 64 7.40 -9.43 10.83
CA ASN A 64 7.49 -9.70 12.27
C ASN A 64 6.76 -8.67 13.17
N PRO A 65 6.90 -7.34 12.96
CA PRO A 65 6.15 -6.34 13.72
C PRO A 65 4.64 -6.48 13.58
N PHE A 66 4.12 -6.78 12.37
CA PHE A 66 2.68 -6.96 12.15
C PHE A 66 2.16 -8.22 12.84
N VAL A 67 2.86 -9.34 12.71
CA VAL A 67 2.49 -10.62 13.36
C VAL A 67 2.34 -10.46 14.88
N CYS A 68 3.22 -9.67 15.50
CA CYS A 68 3.25 -9.46 16.95
C CYS A 68 2.36 -8.32 17.46
N ALA A 69 1.77 -7.50 16.59
CA ALA A 69 1.05 -6.30 17.02
C ALA A 69 -0.37 -6.60 17.51
N ASP A 70 -0.75 -6.01 18.64
CA ASP A 70 -2.14 -5.94 19.09
C ASP A 70 -2.96 -5.00 18.20
N VAL A 71 -2.35 -3.88 17.80
CA VAL A 71 -2.97 -2.84 17.00
C VAL A 71 -2.05 -2.44 15.86
N ALA A 72 -2.54 -2.63 14.64
CA ALA A 72 -1.89 -2.12 13.43
C ALA A 72 -2.85 -1.20 12.66
N SER A 73 -2.31 -0.53 11.66
CA SER A 73 -3.09 0.29 10.75
C SER A 73 -2.65 0.10 9.31
N VAL A 74 -3.63 0.13 8.39
CA VAL A 74 -3.35 0.18 6.96
C VAL A 74 -3.17 1.64 6.51
N PRO A 75 -2.24 1.90 5.58
CA PRO A 75 -2.07 3.23 5.01
C PRO A 75 -3.30 3.65 4.19
N THR A 76 -3.55 4.96 4.11
CA THR A 76 -4.57 5.53 3.24
C THR A 76 -4.29 5.20 1.75
N PRO A 77 -5.26 5.38 0.83
CA PRO A 77 -5.03 5.14 -0.59
C PRO A 77 -3.82 5.89 -1.17
N LEU A 78 -3.70 7.20 -0.90
CA LEU A 78 -2.58 8.01 -1.40
C LEU A 78 -1.26 7.58 -0.76
N THR A 79 -1.26 7.30 0.55
CA THR A 79 -0.08 6.79 1.25
C THR A 79 0.35 5.44 0.72
N THR A 80 -0.58 4.54 0.42
CA THR A 80 -0.29 3.23 -0.18
C THR A 80 0.43 3.39 -1.51
N LEU A 81 -0.13 4.20 -2.42
CA LEU A 81 0.46 4.39 -3.75
C LEU A 81 1.82 5.09 -3.67
N ALA A 82 1.97 6.06 -2.77
CA ALA A 82 3.23 6.77 -2.56
C ALA A 82 4.31 5.87 -1.96
N LEU A 83 3.96 5.01 -0.99
CA LEU A 83 4.86 4.00 -0.44
C LEU A 83 5.31 3.05 -1.55
N ILE A 84 4.40 2.59 -2.43
CA ILE A 84 4.78 1.75 -3.57
C ILE A 84 5.80 2.48 -4.47
N ALA A 85 5.52 3.74 -4.79
CA ALA A 85 6.30 4.54 -5.73
C ALA A 85 7.69 4.93 -5.19
N LEU A 86 7.78 5.30 -3.92
CA LEU A 86 8.97 5.95 -3.34
C LEU A 86 9.70 5.04 -2.35
N GLY A 87 9.05 4.00 -1.83
CA GLY A 87 9.61 3.19 -0.75
C GLY A 87 10.96 2.53 -1.06
N PRO A 88 11.14 1.89 -2.24
CA PRO A 88 12.43 1.34 -2.62
C PRO A 88 13.54 2.40 -2.66
N LEU A 89 13.24 3.58 -3.19
CA LEU A 89 14.18 4.69 -3.33
C LEU A 89 14.53 5.34 -1.99
N ALA A 90 13.53 5.53 -1.13
CA ALA A 90 13.69 6.08 0.22
C ALA A 90 14.56 5.18 1.09
N ARG A 91 14.32 3.86 1.06
CA ARG A 91 15.13 2.87 1.79
C ARG A 91 16.57 2.82 1.30
N ALA A 92 16.79 3.04 0.00
CA ALA A 92 18.12 3.11 -0.60
C ALA A 92 18.82 4.48 -0.40
N GLY A 93 18.12 5.48 0.14
CA GLY A 93 18.66 6.84 0.31
C GLY A 93 18.98 7.55 -1.00
N LEU A 94 18.27 7.21 -2.09
CA LEU A 94 18.54 7.73 -3.43
C LEU A 94 17.75 9.00 -3.79
N VAL A 95 16.81 9.40 -2.95
CA VAL A 95 16.01 10.61 -3.20
C VAL A 95 16.90 11.84 -2.96
N ALA A 96 17.12 12.65 -4.00
CA ALA A 96 18.02 13.81 -3.95
C ALA A 96 17.31 15.10 -3.50
N GLU A 97 16.02 15.24 -3.83
CA GLU A 97 15.20 16.42 -3.53
C GLU A 97 13.76 16.02 -3.19
N ALA A 98 12.95 17.00 -2.76
CA ALA A 98 11.53 16.81 -2.45
C ALA A 98 10.75 16.23 -3.64
N PRO A 99 10.19 15.01 -3.53
CA PRO A 99 9.39 14.40 -4.59
C PRO A 99 8.09 15.18 -4.83
N VAL A 100 7.64 15.16 -6.09
CA VAL A 100 6.32 15.67 -6.48
C VAL A 100 5.40 14.49 -6.79
N LEU A 101 4.25 14.42 -6.14
CA LEU A 101 3.20 13.45 -6.42
C LEU A 101 2.06 14.12 -7.17
N LEU A 102 1.73 13.59 -8.34
CA LEU A 102 0.50 13.91 -9.06
C LEU A 102 -0.54 12.83 -8.77
N SER A 103 -1.65 13.17 -8.11
CA SER A 103 -2.70 12.24 -7.74
C SER A 103 -3.94 12.39 -8.63
N SER A 104 -4.48 11.27 -9.10
CA SER A 104 -5.74 11.23 -9.88
C SER A 104 -7.00 11.43 -9.04
N PHE A 105 -6.86 11.59 -7.72
CA PHE A 105 -7.95 11.68 -6.76
C PHE A 105 -7.59 12.58 -5.58
N ALA A 106 -8.62 13.19 -4.97
CA ALA A 106 -8.46 13.94 -3.74
C ALA A 106 -8.37 12.99 -2.54
N SER A 107 -7.41 13.22 -1.66
CA SER A 107 -7.24 12.48 -0.40
C SER A 107 -6.63 13.39 0.65
N ASP A 108 -7.20 13.34 1.84
CA ASP A 108 -6.50 13.74 3.05
C ASP A 108 -5.56 12.59 3.44
N ALA A 109 -4.26 12.73 3.14
CA ALA A 109 -3.26 11.73 3.53
C ALA A 109 -2.44 12.28 4.71
N PRO A 110 -3.03 12.43 5.90
CA PRO A 110 -2.41 13.15 7.01
C PRO A 110 -1.14 12.48 7.56
N ASP A 111 -0.98 11.19 7.29
CA ASP A 111 0.14 10.40 7.78
C ASP A 111 1.19 10.13 6.69
N LEU A 112 1.00 10.67 5.49
CA LEU A 112 1.85 10.42 4.33
C LEU A 112 3.33 10.67 4.60
N ASP A 113 3.67 11.87 5.06
CA ASP A 113 5.05 12.26 5.35
C ASP A 113 5.63 11.40 6.49
N ARG A 114 4.82 11.08 7.49
CA ARG A 114 5.23 10.26 8.63
C ARG A 114 5.59 8.83 8.21
N GLU A 115 4.76 8.19 7.39
CA GLU A 115 5.00 6.83 6.90
C GLU A 115 6.21 6.77 5.98
N LEU A 116 6.38 7.77 5.09
CA LEU A 116 7.55 7.83 4.21
C LEU A 116 8.84 8.16 4.98
N ALA A 117 8.76 9.02 6.00
CA ALA A 117 9.90 9.28 6.87
C ALA A 117 10.32 8.03 7.66
N ALA A 118 9.36 7.20 8.09
CA ALA A 118 9.65 5.94 8.78
C ALA A 118 10.46 4.95 7.93
N ILE A 119 10.39 5.05 6.59
CA ILE A 119 11.18 4.24 5.65
C ILE A 119 12.37 4.98 5.06
N GLY A 120 12.71 6.17 5.57
CA GLY A 120 13.95 6.87 5.27
C GLY A 120 13.82 8.10 4.36
N LEU A 121 12.63 8.51 3.95
CA LEU A 121 12.46 9.75 3.19
C LEU A 121 12.70 10.97 4.09
N GLN A 122 13.60 11.86 3.67
CA GLN A 122 14.01 13.03 4.48
C GLN A 122 13.40 14.35 4.02
N PHE A 123 12.51 14.31 3.03
CA PHE A 123 11.93 15.49 2.40
C PHE A 123 10.42 15.51 2.58
N ASP A 124 9.89 16.71 2.79
CA ASP A 124 8.45 16.94 2.67
C ASP A 124 8.05 16.82 1.20
N MET A 125 6.95 16.13 0.94
CA MET A 125 6.49 15.95 -0.44
C MET A 125 5.56 17.07 -0.89
N VAL A 126 5.59 17.33 -2.20
CA VAL A 126 4.60 18.18 -2.84
C VAL A 126 3.53 17.31 -3.48
N VAL A 127 2.32 17.35 -2.94
CA VAL A 127 1.17 16.65 -3.54
C VAL A 127 0.34 17.63 -4.36
N GLN A 128 0.19 17.34 -5.64
CA GLN A 128 -0.74 18.01 -6.54
C GLN A 128 -1.86 17.04 -6.91
N VAL A 129 -3.09 17.55 -6.87
CA VAL A 129 -4.29 16.76 -7.16
C VAL A 129 -4.85 17.21 -8.49
N GLU A 130 -4.91 16.28 -9.43
CA GLU A 130 -5.54 16.46 -10.74
C GLU A 130 -6.58 15.35 -10.90
N PRO A 131 -7.84 15.56 -10.44
CA PRO A 131 -8.84 14.52 -10.44
C PRO A 131 -9.12 14.00 -11.85
N GLN A 132 -9.09 12.68 -12.02
CA GLN A 132 -9.43 11.99 -13.26
C GLN A 132 -10.46 10.90 -13.00
N ASP A 133 -11.40 10.72 -13.92
CA ASP A 133 -12.35 9.61 -13.86
C ASP A 133 -11.71 8.36 -14.47
N LEU A 134 -11.16 7.52 -13.59
CA LEU A 134 -10.56 6.22 -13.93
C LEU A 134 -11.44 5.05 -13.45
N GLY A 135 -12.73 5.31 -13.20
CA GLY A 135 -13.65 4.32 -12.63
C GLY A 135 -13.30 3.95 -11.18
N SER A 136 -13.06 2.66 -10.92
CA SER A 136 -12.63 2.19 -9.59
C SER A 136 -11.14 2.35 -9.34
N VAL A 137 -10.34 2.63 -10.37
CA VAL A 137 -8.88 2.70 -10.25
C VAL A 137 -8.44 4.07 -9.73
N LEU A 138 -7.47 4.04 -8.82
CA LEU A 138 -6.76 5.20 -8.30
C LEU A 138 -5.32 5.15 -8.82
N ALA A 139 -4.77 6.30 -9.19
CA ALA A 139 -3.41 6.37 -9.73
C ALA A 139 -2.65 7.57 -9.20
N ILE A 140 -1.34 7.42 -9.11
CA ILE A 140 -0.40 8.53 -8.94
C ILE A 140 0.74 8.45 -9.95
N ALA A 141 1.37 9.58 -10.20
CA ALA A 141 2.71 9.65 -10.76
C ALA A 141 3.63 10.38 -9.75
N ALA A 142 4.66 9.68 -9.27
CA ALA A 142 5.70 10.28 -8.46
C ALA A 142 6.86 10.71 -9.37
N MET A 143 7.24 11.97 -9.30
CA MET A 143 8.42 12.53 -9.96
C MET A 143 9.49 12.75 -8.89
N VAL A 144 10.63 12.11 -9.06
CA VAL A 144 11.70 12.09 -8.07
C VAL A 144 13.05 12.25 -8.77
N GLU A 145 13.87 13.15 -8.24
CA GLU A 145 15.27 13.24 -8.65
C GLU A 145 16.11 12.22 -7.87
N VAL A 146 16.91 11.47 -8.62
CA VAL A 146 17.91 10.53 -8.08
C VAL A 146 19.27 10.84 -8.69
N PRO A 147 20.39 10.55 -7.99
CA PRO A 147 21.71 10.62 -8.59
C PRO A 147 21.77 9.80 -9.88
N THR A 148 22.38 10.34 -10.93
CA THR A 148 22.60 9.56 -12.15
C THR A 148 23.58 8.42 -11.84
N LEU A 149 23.09 7.19 -11.92
CA LEU A 149 23.87 5.97 -11.68
C LEU A 149 24.63 5.57 -12.95
N GLN A 150 25.72 4.81 -12.78
CA GLN A 150 26.44 4.24 -13.93
C GLN A 150 25.62 3.16 -14.62
N ASP A 151 24.86 2.38 -13.84
CA ASP A 151 23.92 1.38 -14.32
C ASP A 151 22.52 1.71 -13.77
N MET A 152 21.64 2.16 -14.64
CA MET A 152 20.28 2.52 -14.26
C MET A 152 19.38 1.30 -13.98
N SER A 153 19.82 0.08 -14.34
CA SER A 153 19.11 -1.14 -13.96
C SER A 153 19.22 -1.45 -12.46
N GLU A 154 20.13 -0.77 -11.74
CA GLU A 154 20.17 -0.80 -10.28
C GLU A 154 18.84 -0.30 -9.69
N ILE A 155 18.17 0.67 -10.32
CA ILE A 155 16.84 1.12 -9.89
C ILE A 155 15.82 -0.01 -10.02
N ASP A 156 15.81 -0.73 -11.14
CA ASP A 156 14.92 -1.87 -11.34
C ASP A 156 15.17 -2.95 -10.29
N GLY A 157 16.45 -3.20 -9.96
CA GLY A 157 16.87 -4.12 -8.91
C GLY A 157 16.34 -3.75 -7.51
N LEU A 158 16.28 -2.46 -7.16
CA LEU A 158 15.69 -2.01 -5.88
C LEU A 158 14.20 -2.29 -5.81
N PHE A 159 13.48 -2.08 -6.90
CA PHE A 159 12.05 -2.38 -6.97
C PHE A 159 11.81 -3.91 -6.97
N ASP A 160 12.63 -4.69 -7.66
CA ASP A 160 12.57 -6.16 -7.64
C ASP A 160 12.89 -6.74 -6.26
N GLU A 161 13.85 -6.15 -5.51
CA GLU A 161 14.12 -6.56 -4.13
C GLU A 161 12.89 -6.41 -3.24
N CYS A 162 12.13 -5.33 -3.42
CA CYS A 162 10.91 -5.07 -2.64
C CYS A 162 9.70 -5.87 -3.14
N TYR A 163 9.52 -5.99 -4.46
CA TYR A 163 8.25 -6.42 -5.06
C TYR A 163 8.35 -7.66 -5.94
N GLY A 164 9.55 -8.14 -6.30
CA GLY A 164 9.74 -9.29 -7.19
C GLY A 164 9.13 -10.59 -6.66
N ARG A 165 8.88 -10.66 -5.34
CA ARG A 165 8.19 -11.78 -4.67
C ARG A 165 6.79 -11.43 -4.16
N SER A 166 6.34 -10.19 -4.38
CA SER A 166 5.03 -9.74 -3.92
C SER A 166 3.92 -10.35 -4.77
N PHE A 167 2.85 -10.78 -4.11
CA PHE A 167 1.61 -11.19 -4.78
C PHE A 167 0.76 -9.98 -5.20
N PHE A 168 0.95 -8.83 -4.57
CA PHE A 168 0.03 -7.70 -4.64
C PHE A 168 0.64 -6.41 -5.19
N VAL A 169 1.94 -6.37 -5.47
CA VAL A 169 2.60 -5.26 -6.13
C VAL A 169 3.48 -5.82 -7.25
N GLN A 170 3.24 -5.39 -8.48
CA GLN A 170 3.92 -5.94 -9.65
C GLN A 170 4.30 -4.84 -10.64
N GLU A 171 5.36 -5.06 -11.41
CA GLU A 171 5.64 -4.19 -12.56
C GLU A 171 4.60 -4.42 -13.67
N ALA A 172 4.08 -3.34 -14.24
CA ALA A 172 3.09 -3.41 -15.30
C ALA A 172 3.70 -3.88 -16.62
N ALA A 173 3.37 -5.10 -17.03
CA ALA A 173 3.66 -5.60 -18.37
C ALA A 173 2.70 -5.01 -19.42
N GLY A 174 3.23 -4.43 -20.50
CA GLY A 174 2.43 -4.02 -21.67
C GLY A 174 1.90 -2.59 -21.63
N GLU A 175 0.68 -2.37 -22.13
CA GLU A 175 0.05 -1.05 -22.19
C GLU A 175 -0.39 -0.58 -20.79
N TRP A 176 -0.25 0.73 -20.51
CA TRP A 176 -0.65 1.29 -19.21
C TRP A 176 -2.15 1.59 -19.24
N ASP A 177 -2.95 0.63 -18.76
CA ASP A 177 -4.41 0.69 -18.82
C ASP A 177 -5.05 0.22 -17.50
N THR A 178 -6.18 0.83 -17.12
CA THR A 178 -6.86 0.56 -15.85
C THR A 178 -7.37 -0.89 -15.74
N ALA A 179 -7.61 -1.58 -16.86
CA ALA A 179 -8.00 -3.00 -16.89
C ALA A 179 -6.92 -3.93 -16.33
N LEU A 180 -5.67 -3.47 -16.21
CA LEU A 180 -4.63 -4.22 -15.52
C LEU A 180 -4.98 -4.49 -14.06
N ILE A 181 -5.71 -3.58 -13.40
CA ILE A 181 -5.91 -3.64 -11.95
C ILE A 181 -7.37 -3.47 -11.47
N ALA A 182 -8.27 -2.99 -12.33
CA ALA A 182 -9.68 -2.83 -11.98
C ALA A 182 -10.29 -4.12 -11.41
N GLY A 183 -10.89 -4.03 -10.23
CA GLY A 183 -11.49 -5.13 -9.49
C GLY A 183 -10.51 -6.17 -8.93
N LYS A 184 -9.20 -5.90 -8.94
CA LYS A 184 -8.16 -6.82 -8.45
C LYS A 184 -7.58 -6.33 -7.11
N PRO A 185 -7.08 -7.24 -6.26
CA PRO A 185 -6.58 -6.90 -4.93
C PRO A 185 -5.21 -6.20 -4.92
N GLY A 186 -4.50 -6.20 -6.05
CA GLY A 186 -3.13 -5.69 -6.14
C GLY A 186 -3.02 -4.24 -6.63
N ALA A 187 -1.76 -3.84 -6.83
CA ALA A 187 -1.32 -2.63 -7.51
C ALA A 187 -0.31 -2.99 -8.59
N VAL A 188 -0.17 -2.11 -9.58
CA VAL A 188 0.91 -2.19 -10.55
C VAL A 188 1.69 -0.89 -10.61
N TYR A 189 2.99 -0.98 -10.87
CA TYR A 189 3.87 0.17 -11.04
C TYR A 189 4.59 0.15 -12.40
N ARG A 190 5.12 1.30 -12.81
CA ARG A 190 5.98 1.45 -13.99
C ARG A 190 7.01 2.52 -13.75
N LEU A 191 8.24 2.22 -14.13
CA LEU A 191 9.36 3.16 -14.07
C LEU A 191 9.55 3.82 -15.44
N ARG A 192 9.77 5.13 -15.44
CA ARG A 192 10.23 5.88 -16.62
C ARG A 192 11.35 6.80 -16.21
N GLN A 193 12.41 6.84 -16.99
CA GLN A 193 13.59 7.62 -16.68
C GLN A 193 13.79 8.69 -17.74
N THR A 194 14.15 9.90 -17.29
CA THR A 194 14.65 10.97 -18.14
C THR A 194 16.08 11.29 -17.67
N PRO A 195 17.11 10.71 -18.32
CA PRO A 195 18.50 10.88 -17.90
C PRO A 195 18.92 12.35 -17.89
N GLY A 196 19.71 12.72 -16.88
CA GLY A 196 20.34 14.04 -16.76
C GLY A 196 21.72 13.97 -16.12
N ASP A 197 22.34 15.14 -15.94
CA ASP A 197 23.67 15.30 -15.33
C ASP A 197 23.64 16.53 -14.40
N PRO A 198 23.83 16.38 -13.07
CA PRO A 198 24.26 15.17 -12.35
C PRO A 198 23.12 14.22 -11.92
N ASN A 199 21.85 14.63 -12.08
CA ASN A 199 20.69 13.89 -11.60
C ASN A 199 19.83 13.37 -12.74
N THR A 200 19.17 12.23 -12.51
CA THR A 200 18.16 11.66 -13.39
C THR A 200 16.78 11.89 -12.79
N LEU A 201 15.83 12.33 -13.62
CA LEU A 201 14.44 12.41 -13.23
C LEU A 201 13.79 11.03 -13.44
N LEU A 202 13.39 10.39 -12.35
CA LEU A 202 12.62 9.17 -12.36
C LEU A 202 11.14 9.51 -12.17
N THR A 203 10.30 8.99 -13.05
CA THR A 203 8.85 8.99 -12.90
C THR A 203 8.37 7.59 -12.58
N VAL A 204 7.77 7.42 -11.41
CA VAL A 204 7.16 6.15 -10.98
C VAL A 204 5.64 6.30 -11.05
N GLN A 205 5.04 5.61 -11.99
CA GLN A 205 3.58 5.56 -12.13
C GLN A 205 3.07 4.38 -11.32
N VAL A 206 2.02 4.56 -10.51
CA VAL A 206 1.40 3.48 -9.74
C VAL A 206 -0.11 3.58 -9.88
N MET A 207 -0.77 2.44 -10.03
CA MET A 207 -2.23 2.37 -9.97
C MET A 207 -2.72 1.13 -9.23
N ALA A 208 -3.86 1.27 -8.57
CA ALA A 208 -4.53 0.19 -7.84
C ALA A 208 -6.04 0.39 -7.89
N ASP A 209 -6.79 -0.70 -7.72
CA ASP A 209 -8.21 -0.58 -7.47
C ASP A 209 -8.45 0.03 -6.07
N ARG A 210 -9.45 0.92 -5.98
CA ARG A 210 -9.89 1.59 -4.75
C ARG A 210 -10.23 0.58 -3.65
N ASP A 211 -10.92 -0.49 -4.01
CA ASP A 211 -11.33 -1.55 -3.09
C ASP A 211 -10.29 -2.68 -3.01
N GLY A 212 -9.32 -2.67 -3.92
CA GLY A 212 -8.15 -3.54 -3.94
C GLY A 212 -7.05 -3.06 -2.99
N LYS A 213 -5.84 -2.84 -3.54
CA LYS A 213 -4.66 -2.50 -2.75
C LYS A 213 -4.78 -1.18 -1.98
N CYS A 214 -5.67 -0.29 -2.41
CA CYS A 214 -5.95 0.96 -1.71
C CYS A 214 -7.04 0.86 -0.63
N GLY A 215 -7.67 -0.30 -0.45
CA GLY A 215 -8.85 -0.41 0.39
C GLY A 215 -9.02 -1.78 1.04
N ALA A 216 -10.21 -2.36 0.89
CA ALA A 216 -10.62 -3.54 1.62
C ALA A 216 -9.68 -4.75 1.42
N ALA A 217 -9.13 -4.95 0.21
CA ALA A 217 -8.20 -6.06 -0.01
C ALA A 217 -6.88 -5.88 0.77
N GLN A 218 -6.38 -4.64 0.89
CA GLN A 218 -5.21 -4.36 1.72
C GLN A 218 -5.48 -4.62 3.20
N VAL A 219 -6.69 -4.34 3.69
CA VAL A 219 -7.10 -4.67 5.06
C VAL A 219 -7.05 -6.18 5.29
N VAL A 220 -7.62 -6.98 4.38
CA VAL A 220 -7.58 -8.45 4.50
C VAL A 220 -6.16 -8.99 4.38
N HIS A 221 -5.34 -8.41 3.50
CA HIS A 221 -3.93 -8.78 3.38
C HIS A 221 -3.18 -8.55 4.71
N THR A 222 -3.34 -7.38 5.33
CA THR A 222 -2.74 -7.10 6.64
C THR A 222 -3.30 -7.98 7.75
N PHE A 223 -4.60 -8.24 7.74
CA PHE A 223 -5.21 -9.19 8.65
C PHE A 223 -4.61 -10.60 8.53
N ASN A 224 -4.36 -11.08 7.31
CA ASN A 224 -3.74 -12.39 7.07
C ASN A 224 -2.33 -12.44 7.66
N VAL A 225 -1.50 -11.44 7.37
CA VAL A 225 -0.14 -11.33 7.92
C VAL A 225 -0.19 -11.30 9.45
N MET A 226 -1.04 -10.45 10.03
CA MET A 226 -1.20 -10.37 11.47
C MET A 226 -1.57 -11.74 12.05
N CYS A 227 -2.54 -12.45 11.47
CA CYS A 227 -2.98 -13.76 11.95
C CYS A 227 -2.00 -14.91 11.68
N GLY A 228 -0.94 -14.70 10.91
CA GLY A 228 0.00 -15.74 10.47
C GLY A 228 -0.58 -16.68 9.42
N TYR A 229 -1.55 -16.22 8.63
CA TYR A 229 -2.12 -16.95 7.49
C TYR A 229 -1.34 -16.67 6.21
N GLU A 230 -1.59 -17.46 5.16
CA GLU A 230 -1.09 -17.14 3.82
C GLU A 230 -1.73 -15.82 3.33
N GLU A 231 -0.92 -14.94 2.76
CA GLU A 231 -1.28 -13.55 2.46
C GLU A 231 -2.49 -13.40 1.52
N PHE A 232 -2.73 -14.37 0.65
CA PHE A 232 -3.77 -14.34 -0.39
C PHE A 232 -5.13 -14.91 0.01
N ILE A 233 -5.26 -15.48 1.21
CA ILE A 233 -6.49 -16.13 1.62
C ILE A 233 -7.63 -15.10 1.71
N GLY A 234 -8.79 -15.41 1.09
CA GLY A 234 -9.96 -14.53 1.06
C GLY A 234 -9.90 -13.38 0.04
N LEU A 235 -8.80 -13.26 -0.72
CA LEU A 235 -8.59 -12.19 -1.70
C LEU A 235 -8.77 -12.63 -3.16
N ALA A 236 -9.02 -13.93 -3.40
CA ALA A 236 -9.30 -14.53 -4.71
C ALA A 236 -10.80 -14.60 -5.04
#